data_AF-A0A259DQE8-F1
#
_entry.id   AF-A0A259DQE8-F1
#
_cell.length_a   1.000
_cell.length_b   1.000
_cell.length_c   1.000
_cell.angle_alpha   90.00
_cell.angle_beta   90.00
_cell.angle_gamma   90.00
#
_symmetry.space_group_name_H-M   'P 1'
#
loop_
_entity.id
_entity.type
_entity.pdbx_description
1 polymer ?
#
loop_
_entity_poly.entity_id
_entity_poly.type
_entity_poly.pdbx_seq_one_letter_code
_entity_poly.pdbx_strand_id
1 'polypeptide(L)'
;MKKILLLTAASGLTLVGCSSSQINMSMGNMRLISSSAAPQDVMDFANTTCKNDFYQGASFLSKAGKEYRFKCVKAEENEILTPIPGTAMSSDAPTTAVAK
;
A
#
# COMPACT_ATOMS: atom_id res chain seq x y z
N MET A 1 -46.28 -32.91 -16.48
CA MET A 1 -45.42 -33.35 -15.36
C MET A 1 -44.26 -32.35 -15.21
N LYS A 2 -44.06 -31.81 -14.00
CA LYS A 2 -43.13 -30.72 -13.68
C LYS A 2 -41.78 -31.33 -13.26
N LYS A 3 -40.67 -30.95 -13.91
CA LYS A 3 -39.32 -31.24 -13.42
C LYS A 3 -38.55 -29.93 -13.33
N ILE A 4 -38.58 -29.37 -12.14
CA ILE A 4 -37.74 -28.25 -11.71
C ILE A 4 -36.39 -28.87 -11.37
N LEU A 5 -35.37 -28.62 -12.19
CA LEU A 5 -33.99 -28.87 -11.79
C LEU A 5 -33.37 -27.51 -11.41
N LEU A 6 -33.47 -27.23 -10.12
CA LEU A 6 -32.83 -26.14 -9.42
C LEU A 6 -31.36 -26.51 -9.16
N LEU A 7 -30.51 -25.48 -9.01
CA LEU A 7 -29.13 -25.49 -8.48
C LEU A 7 -28.07 -25.94 -9.50
N THR A 8 -27.11 -25.08 -9.89
CA THR A 8 -26.15 -24.46 -8.97
C THR A 8 -25.54 -23.23 -9.65
N ALA A 9 -25.99 -22.03 -9.27
CA ALA A 9 -25.25 -20.82 -9.56
C ALA A 9 -24.00 -20.85 -8.69
N ALA A 10 -22.85 -21.17 -9.30
CA ALA A 10 -21.55 -21.00 -8.68
C ALA A 10 -21.28 -19.50 -8.55
N SER A 11 -21.90 -18.88 -7.54
CA SER A 11 -21.49 -17.57 -7.04
C SER A 11 -20.12 -17.75 -6.38
N GLY A 12 -19.08 -17.72 -7.20
CA GLY A 12 -17.71 -17.50 -6.75
C GLY A 12 -17.63 -16.08 -6.19
N LEU A 13 -18.07 -15.91 -4.95
CA LEU A 13 -17.77 -14.74 -4.16
C LEU A 13 -16.26 -14.84 -3.87
N THR A 14 -15.44 -14.22 -4.72
CA THR A 14 -14.05 -13.99 -4.37
C THR A 14 -14.09 -13.14 -3.11
N LEU A 15 -13.79 -13.75 -1.96
CA LEU A 15 -13.57 -13.02 -0.72
C LEU A 15 -12.33 -12.15 -0.95
N VAL A 16 -12.55 -10.93 -1.47
CA VAL A 16 -11.54 -9.89 -1.43
C VAL A 16 -11.32 -9.61 0.05
N GLY A 17 -10.26 -10.17 0.62
CA GLY A 17 -9.92 -9.95 2.01
C GLY A 17 -9.75 -8.44 2.24
N CYS A 18 -10.51 -7.88 3.18
CA CYS A 18 -10.37 -6.48 3.58
C CYS A 18 -8.97 -6.27 4.17
N SER A 19 -8.03 -5.82 3.36
CA SER A 19 -6.77 -5.27 3.83
C SER A 19 -7.02 -3.85 4.29
N SER A 20 -6.67 -3.52 5.53
CA SER A 20 -6.75 -2.16 6.06
C SER A 20 -5.35 -1.63 6.30
N SER A 21 -5.09 -0.42 5.83
CA SER A 21 -3.89 0.35 6.10
C SER A 21 -4.30 1.62 6.84
N GLN A 22 -3.76 1.83 8.03
CA GLN A 22 -4.05 3.00 8.85
C GLN A 22 -2.76 3.65 9.35
N ILE A 23 -2.70 4.99 9.33
CA ILE A 23 -1.62 5.74 9.95
C ILE A 23 -1.89 5.77 11.45
N ASN A 24 -1.00 5.16 12.22
CA ASN A 24 -1.10 5.09 13.68
C ASN A 24 -0.49 6.35 14.32
N MET A 25 0.66 6.82 13.83
CA MET A 25 1.32 8.03 14.33
C MET A 25 2.05 8.77 13.21
N SER A 26 1.88 10.10 13.16
CA SER A 26 2.60 11.02 12.28
C SER A 26 3.35 12.01 13.15
N MET A 27 4.68 11.95 13.19
CA MET A 27 5.50 12.86 13.98
C MET A 27 6.58 13.47 13.10
N GLY A 28 6.37 14.72 12.69
CA GLY A 28 7.26 15.41 11.75
C GLY A 28 7.36 14.66 10.41
N ASN A 29 8.54 14.14 10.13
CA ASN A 29 8.84 13.34 8.95
C ASN A 29 8.72 11.82 9.18
N MET A 30 8.24 11.33 10.33
CA MET A 30 8.02 9.90 10.53
C MET A 30 6.55 9.50 10.36
N ARG A 31 6.32 8.33 9.78
CA ARG A 31 5.00 7.70 9.64
C ARG A 31 5.04 6.28 10.20
N LEU A 32 4.19 6.00 11.18
CA LEU A 32 3.91 4.65 11.67
C LEU A 32 2.61 4.17 11.03
N ILE A 33 2.67 3.10 10.26
CA ILE A 33 1.55 2.55 9.51
C ILE A 33 1.25 1.15 10.02
N SER A 34 0.05 0.91 10.53
CA SER A 34 -0.41 -0.43 10.88
C SER A 34 -1.19 -0.98 9.69
N SER A 35 -0.75 -2.11 9.15
CA SER A 35 -1.42 -2.72 8.00
C SER A 35 -1.25 -4.24 7.95
N SER A 36 -2.28 -4.90 7.45
CA SER A 36 -2.25 -6.31 7.05
C SER A 36 -2.17 -6.52 5.54
N ALA A 37 -2.05 -5.45 4.75
CA ALA A 37 -1.95 -5.51 3.30
C ALA A 37 -0.61 -6.12 2.83
N ALA A 38 -0.49 -6.36 1.52
CA ALA A 38 0.77 -6.81 0.96
C ALA A 38 1.84 -5.73 1.16
N PRO A 39 3.13 -6.09 1.32
CA PRO A 39 4.20 -5.13 1.53
C PRO A 39 4.27 -4.02 0.48
N GLN A 40 3.96 -4.33 -0.79
CA GLN A 40 3.94 -3.34 -1.87
C GLN A 40 2.83 -2.30 -1.65
N ASP A 41 1.62 -2.74 -1.29
CA ASP A 41 0.50 -1.83 -1.01
C ASP A 41 0.81 -0.89 0.17
N VAL A 42 1.51 -1.41 1.19
CA VAL A 42 1.96 -0.59 2.33
C VAL A 42 3.02 0.41 1.90
N MET A 43 3.97 0.00 1.05
CA MET A 43 4.99 0.88 0.49
C MET A 43 4.35 2.02 -0.32
N ASP A 44 3.39 1.69 -1.19
CA ASP A 44 2.71 2.64 -2.06
C ASP A 44 1.85 3.62 -1.25
N PHE A 45 1.15 3.12 -0.23
CA PHE A 45 0.40 3.94 0.72
C PHE A 45 1.30 4.91 1.49
N ALA A 46 2.45 4.42 2.01
CA ALA A 46 3.42 5.25 2.70
C ALA A 46 3.98 6.34 1.79
N ASN A 47 4.37 5.97 0.56
CA ASN A 47 4.94 6.89 -0.41
C ASN A 47 3.94 7.98 -0.80
N THR A 48 2.69 7.60 -1.07
CA THR A 48 1.59 8.53 -1.38
C THR A 48 1.33 9.48 -0.23
N THR A 49 1.28 8.96 1.01
CA THR A 49 1.10 9.78 2.22
C THR A 49 2.22 10.81 2.35
N CYS A 50 3.48 10.39 2.25
CA CYS A 50 4.61 11.30 2.35
C CYS A 50 4.61 12.36 1.24
N LYS A 51 4.30 11.98 -0.01
CA LYS A 51 4.19 12.92 -1.14
C LYS A 51 3.09 13.97 -0.91
N ASN A 52 1.95 13.57 -0.37
CA ASN A 52 0.85 14.49 -0.03
C ASN A 52 1.24 15.49 1.06
N ASP A 53 2.20 15.11 1.92
CA ASP A 53 2.77 15.98 2.96
C ASP A 53 4.00 16.79 2.47
N PHE A 54 4.17 16.94 1.15
CA PHE A 54 5.26 17.67 0.49
C PHE A 54 6.67 17.08 0.67
N TYR A 55 6.77 15.77 0.94
CA TYR A 55 8.04 15.05 0.91
C TYR A 55 8.30 14.42 -0.46
N GLN A 56 9.54 14.05 -0.77
CA GLN A 56 9.90 13.35 -2.00
C GLN A 56 9.32 11.93 -2.03
N GLY A 57 9.29 11.27 -0.87
CA GLY A 57 8.75 9.92 -0.75
C GLY A 57 8.95 9.32 0.65
N ALA A 58 8.55 8.07 0.81
CA ALA A 58 8.74 7.32 2.05
C ALA A 58 9.97 6.41 1.98
N SER A 59 10.78 6.41 3.03
CA SER A 59 11.91 5.50 3.23
C SER A 59 11.60 4.55 4.38
N PHE A 60 11.63 3.25 4.11
CA PHE A 60 11.36 2.20 5.08
C PHE A 60 12.49 2.11 6.12
N LEU A 61 12.09 2.04 7.40
CA LEU A 61 13.03 1.91 8.53
C LEU A 61 12.99 0.50 9.13
N SER A 62 11.81 0.01 9.46
CA SER A 62 11.64 -1.28 10.14
C SER A 62 10.18 -1.72 10.18
N LYS A 63 9.96 -3.00 10.50
CA LYS A 63 8.65 -3.62 10.69
C LYS A 63 8.62 -4.41 12.00
N ALA A 64 7.56 -4.24 12.78
CA ALA A 64 7.29 -5.02 13.98
C ALA A 64 5.84 -5.53 13.93
N GLY A 65 5.65 -6.83 13.74
CA GLY A 65 4.31 -7.40 13.55
C GLY A 65 3.63 -6.81 12.30
N LYS A 66 2.54 -6.06 12.52
CA LYS A 66 1.77 -5.34 11.49
C LYS A 66 2.14 -3.86 11.36
N GLU A 67 3.04 -3.37 12.22
CA GLU A 67 3.46 -1.97 12.21
C GLU A 67 4.70 -1.78 11.36
N TYR A 68 4.61 -0.84 10.42
CA TYR A 68 5.69 -0.41 9.55
C TYR A 68 6.09 1.00 9.92
N ARG A 69 7.40 1.25 10.00
CA ARG A 69 7.99 2.55 10.30
C ARG A 69 8.62 3.10 9.04
N PHE A 70 8.22 4.32 8.69
CA PHE A 70 8.76 5.05 7.55
C PHE A 70 9.27 6.42 7.99
N LYS A 71 10.30 6.90 7.30
CA LYS A 71 10.75 8.28 7.29
C LYS A 71 10.38 8.90 5.94
N CYS A 72 9.51 9.89 5.92
CA CYS A 72 9.31 10.75 4.78
C CYS A 72 10.59 11.58 4.55
N VAL A 73 11.15 11.48 3.36
CA VAL A 73 12.42 12.14 3.00
C VAL A 73 12.12 13.36 2.16
N LYS A 74 12.76 14.48 2.45
CA LYS A 74 12.69 15.66 1.58
C LYS A 74 13.76 15.62 0.50
N ALA A 75 13.49 16.26 -0.63
CA ALA A 75 14.44 16.34 -1.74
C ALA A 75 15.75 17.03 -1.34
N GLU A 76 15.69 17.97 -0.39
CA GLU A 76 16.88 18.72 0.07
C GLU A 76 17.76 17.92 1.04
N GLU A 77 17.26 16.81 1.60
CA GLU A 77 17.98 16.01 2.60
C GLU A 77 19.00 15.06 1.97
N ASN A 78 19.02 14.90 0.64
CA ASN A 78 19.88 13.96 -0.10
C ASN A 78 19.86 12.52 0.48
N GLU A 79 18.77 12.14 1.16
CA GLU A 79 18.62 10.81 1.73
C GLU A 79 18.03 9.85 0.69
N ILE A 80 18.52 8.61 0.71
CA ILE A 80 18.09 7.59 -0.24
C ILE A 80 16.78 6.98 0.26
N LEU A 81 15.76 7.01 -0.60
CA LEU A 81 14.52 6.29 -0.36
C LEU A 81 14.80 4.78 -0.37
N THR A 82 14.52 4.11 0.76
CA THR A 82 14.72 2.66 0.91
C THR A 82 13.36 1.95 0.87
N PRO A 83 13.13 0.97 -0.01
CA PRO A 83 11.85 0.26 -0.07
C PRO A 83 11.75 -0.79 1.05
N ILE A 84 10.54 -1.30 1.28
CA ILE A 84 10.40 -2.54 2.07
C ILE A 84 11.16 -3.66 1.33
N PRO A 85 11.92 -4.53 2.03
CA PRO A 85 12.58 -5.66 1.38
C PRO A 85 11.62 -6.48 0.51
N GLY A 86 12.00 -6.70 -0.76
CA GLY A 86 11.18 -7.42 -1.74
C GLY A 86 10.11 -6.57 -2.45
N THR A 87 10.03 -5.27 -2.18
CA THR A 87 9.16 -4.31 -2.88
C THR A 87 9.97 -3.39 -3.79
N ALA A 88 9.30 -2.82 -4.78
CA ALA A 88 9.88 -1.78 -5.62
C ALA A 88 9.48 -0.39 -5.11
N MET A 89 10.37 0.59 -5.32
CA MET A 89 9.97 1.99 -5.26
C MET A 89 8.97 2.24 -6.39
N SER A 90 7.76 2.66 -6.03
CA SER A 90 6.78 3.13 -7.02
C SER A 90 7.34 4.41 -7.65
N SER A 91 8.07 4.22 -8.74
CA SER A 91 8.53 5.29 -9.61
C SER A 91 7.28 5.79 -10.31
N ASP A 92 6.88 7.03 -10.01
CA ASP A 92 5.77 7.70 -10.67
C ASP A 92 6.14 7.89 -12.16
N ALA A 93 5.89 6.87 -12.96
CA ALA A 93 5.53 7.04 -14.35
C ALA A 93 4.05 6.69 -14.42
N PRO A 94 3.16 7.62 -14.82
CA PRO A 94 1.75 7.30 -14.97
C PRO A 94 1.66 6.26 -16.09
N THR A 95 1.46 4.99 -15.73
CA THR A 95 1.02 3.99 -16.70
C THR A 95 -0.41 4.35 -17.03
N THR A 96 -0.55 5.14 -18.09
CA THR A 96 -1.81 5.32 -18.80
C THR A 96 -2.27 3.93 -19.23
N ALA A 97 -3.19 3.33 -18.49
CA ALA A 97 -3.98 2.22 -18.98
C ALA A 97 -4.94 2.76 -20.05
N VAL A 98 -4.40 3.02 -21.25
CA VAL A 98 -5.21 3.16 -22.46
C VAL A 98 -5.62 1.74 -22.85
N ALA A 99 -6.77 1.30 -22.34
CA ALA A 99 -7.51 0.21 -22.97
C ALA A 99 -8.27 0.82 -24.14
N LYS A 100 -7.83 0.48 -25.36
CA LYS A 100 -8.51 0.74 -26.62
C LYS A 100 -9.53 -0.34 -26.90
#